data_AF-A0A962GU70-F1
#
_entry.id   AF-A0A962GU70-F1
#
_cell.length_a   1.000
_cell.length_b   1.000
_cell.length_c   1.000
_cell.angle_alpha   90.00
_cell.angle_beta   90.00
_cell.angle_gamma   90.00
#
_symmetry.space_group_name_H-M   'P 1'
#
loop_
_entity.id
_entity.type
_entity.pdbx_description
1 polymer ?
#
loop_
_entity_poly.entity_id
_entity_poly.type
_entity_poly.pdbx_seq_one_letter_code
_entity_poly.pdbx_strand_id
1 'polypeptide(L)' 'MTKKTIEELANKAEQKPEGLTFPCTYPVKAMGENSNKFLQEMLFIAQKHCPDTEEHHVRTNQSRTGKYQSVTITVNV' A
#
# COMPACT_ATOMS: atom_id res chain seq x y z
N MET A 1 0.18 24.36 32.18
CA MET A 1 -0.09 23.39 31.10
C MET A 1 0.89 23.66 29.98
N THR A 2 1.59 22.60 29.58
CA THR A 2 2.99 22.58 29.12
C THR A 2 3.17 23.28 27.77
N LYS A 3 3.95 24.36 27.76
CA LYS A 3 4.51 24.93 26.53
C LYS A 3 5.53 23.91 26.02
N LYS A 4 5.21 23.16 24.97
CA LYS A 4 6.23 22.41 24.23
C LYS A 4 7.24 23.41 23.71
N THR A 5 8.48 23.32 24.18
CA THR A 5 9.58 24.21 23.82
C THR A 5 9.84 24.08 22.32
N ILE A 6 10.12 25.20 21.64
CA ILE A 6 10.36 25.29 20.18
C ILE A 6 11.39 24.25 19.69
N GLU A 7 12.31 23.84 20.57
CA GLU A 7 13.32 22.81 20.36
C GLU A 7 12.73 21.40 20.06
N GLU A 8 11.59 21.03 20.67
CA GLU A 8 10.95 19.72 20.42
C GLU A 8 10.31 19.62 19.03
N LEU A 9 9.90 20.76 18.44
CA LEU A 9 9.33 20.80 17.09
C LEU A 9 10.41 20.70 16.02
N ALA A 10 11.58 21.29 16.26
CA ALA A 10 12.73 21.20 15.36
C ALA A 10 13.31 19.76 15.32
N ASN A 11 13.46 19.11 16.48
CA ASN A 11 14.00 17.75 16.58
C ASN A 11 13.11 16.65 15.96
N LYS A 12 11.85 16.93 15.63
CA LYS A 12 10.95 15.97 14.98
C LYS A 12 11.12 15.93 13.46
N ALA A 13 11.66 17.00 12.85
CA ALA A 13 11.85 17.08 11.41
C ALA A 13 13.09 16.33 10.90
N GLU A 14 14.04 16.01 11.78
CA GLU A 14 15.31 15.35 11.44
C GLU A 14 15.33 13.84 11.74
N GLN A 15 14.27 13.30 12.33
CA GLN A 15 14.15 11.86 12.59
C GLN A 15 13.81 11.13 11.30
N LYS A 16 14.83 10.49 10.71
CA LYS A 16 14.66 9.57 9.59
C LYS A 16 13.64 8.48 10.02
N PRO A 17 12.61 8.19 9.20
CA PRO A 17 11.63 7.17 9.55
C PRO A 17 12.34 5.83 9.78
N GLU A 18 11.86 5.08 10.76
CA GLU A 18 12.32 3.71 10.99
C GLU A 18 12.19 2.92 9.68
N GLY A 19 13.28 2.26 9.30
CA GLY A 19 13.32 1.45 8.09
C GLY A 19 12.39 0.24 8.18
N LEU A 20 12.10 -0.39 7.04
CA LEU A 20 11.36 -1.65 7.02
C LEU A 20 12.25 -2.80 7.51
N THR A 21 11.70 -3.65 8.37
CA THR A 21 12.32 -4.92 8.76
C THR A 21 11.66 -6.04 7.99
N PHE A 22 12.47 -6.83 7.29
CA PHE A 22 12.00 -7.96 6.48
C PHE A 22 12.26 -9.29 7.20
N PRO A 23 11.40 -10.32 7.01
CA PRO A 23 10.20 -10.30 6.17
C PRO A 23 9.03 -9.54 6.81
N CYS A 24 8.18 -8.90 6.01
CA CYS A 24 6.96 -8.24 6.47
C CYS A 24 5.81 -8.32 5.47
N THR A 25 4.59 -8.13 5.98
CA THR A 25 3.42 -7.92 5.14
C THR A 25 3.41 -6.47 4.63
N TYR A 26 3.36 -6.28 3.32
CA TYR A 26 3.35 -4.96 2.70
C TYR A 26 2.16 -4.78 1.75
N PRO A 27 1.36 -3.70 1.90
CA PRO A 27 0.25 -3.43 0.98
C PRO A 27 0.77 -2.69 -0.27
N VAL A 28 0.64 -3.32 -1.44
CA VAL A 28 0.91 -2.71 -2.74
C VAL A 28 -0.40 -2.20 -3.33
N LYS A 29 -0.46 -0.91 -3.67
CA LYS A 29 -1.66 -0.29 -4.25
C LYS A 29 -1.42 0.15 -5.69
N ALA A 30 -2.28 -0.31 -6.59
CA ALA A 30 -2.34 0.09 -7.98
C ALA A 30 -3.68 0.73 -8.31
N MET A 31 -3.69 1.70 -9.24
CA MET A 31 -4.89 2.38 -9.72
C MET A 31 -5.00 2.17 -11.24
N GLY A 32 -6.18 1.81 -11.73
CA GLY A 32 -6.37 1.54 -13.15
C GLY A 32 -7.84 1.60 -13.55
N GLU A 33 -8.13 1.28 -14.80
CA GLU A 33 -9.50 1.22 -15.31
C GLU A 33 -10.33 0.22 -14.51
N ASN A 34 -11.59 0.55 -14.27
CA ASN A 34 -12.54 -0.35 -13.61
C ASN A 34 -12.90 -1.52 -14.55
N SER A 35 -12.03 -2.52 -14.59
CA SER A 35 -12.19 -3.71 -15.43
C SER A 35 -11.67 -4.96 -14.73
N ASN A 36 -12.27 -6.10 -15.05
CA ASN A 36 -11.79 -7.41 -14.58
C ASN A 36 -10.38 -7.70 -15.11
N LYS A 37 -10.06 -7.26 -16.33
CA LYS A 37 -8.73 -7.41 -16.90
C LYS A 37 -7.65 -6.77 -16.02
N PHE A 38 -7.87 -5.52 -15.58
CA PHE A 38 -6.94 -4.83 -14.70
C PHE A 38 -6.73 -5.59 -13.38
N LEU A 39 -7.81 -6.08 -12.76
CA LEU A 39 -7.71 -6.87 -11.53
C LEU A 39 -6.87 -8.14 -11.70
N GLN A 40 -7.13 -8.89 -12.78
CA GLN A 40 -6.43 -10.14 -13.09
C GLN A 40 -4.94 -9.90 -13.39
N GLU A 41 -4.61 -8.84 -14.13
CA GLU A 41 -3.22 -8.46 -14.41
C GLU A 41 -2.46 -8.11 -13.13
N MET A 42 -3.08 -7.37 -12.20
CA MET A 42 -2.45 -7.03 -10.92
C MET A 42 -2.18 -8.27 -10.06
N LEU A 43 -3.15 -9.20 -9.98
CA LEU A 43 -2.96 -10.47 -9.26
C LEU A 43 -1.85 -11.32 -9.90
N PHE A 44 -1.85 -11.45 -11.22
CA PHE A 44 -0.83 -12.20 -11.96
C PHE A 44 0.58 -11.64 -11.71
N ILE A 45 0.75 -10.32 -11.74
CA ILE A 45 2.03 -9.66 -11.45
C ILE A 45 2.44 -9.92 -10.00
N ALA A 46 1.51 -9.79 -9.04
CA ALA A 46 1.81 -10.06 -7.64
C ALA A 46 2.25 -11.52 -7.41
N GLN A 47 1.54 -12.50 -7.98
CA GLN A 47 1.89 -13.92 -7.90
C GLN A 47 3.25 -14.25 -8.52
N LYS A 48 3.63 -13.55 -9.59
CA LYS A 48 4.96 -13.70 -10.22
C LYS A 48 6.11 -13.31 -9.28
N HIS A 49 5.88 -12.35 -8.37
CA HIS A 49 6.90 -11.85 -7.44
C HIS A 49 6.76 -12.40 -6.02
N CYS A 50 5.54 -12.73 -5.60
CA CYS A 50 5.15 -13.23 -4.28
C CYS A 50 4.18 -14.42 -4.48
N PRO A 51 4.69 -15.66 -4.66
CA PRO A 51 3.89 -16.82 -5.07
C PRO A 51 2.73 -17.19 -4.12
N ASP A 52 2.83 -16.84 -2.84
CA ASP A 52 1.80 -17.09 -1.83
C ASP A 52 0.61 -16.11 -1.92
N THR A 53 0.62 -15.19 -2.90
CA THR A 53 -0.45 -14.23 -3.10
C THR A 53 -1.67 -14.91 -3.71
N GLU A 54 -2.77 -14.84 -2.98
CA GLU A 54 -4.08 -15.36 -3.41
C GLU A 54 -5.13 -14.25 -3.54
N GLU A 55 -6.26 -14.55 -4.19
CA GLU A 55 -7.36 -13.61 -4.40
C GLU A 55 -7.85 -12.93 -3.10
N HIS A 56 -7.84 -13.64 -1.98
CA HIS A 56 -8.29 -13.12 -0.69
C HIS A 56 -7.37 -12.03 -0.11
N HIS A 57 -6.15 -11.89 -0.63
CA HIS A 57 -5.22 -10.81 -0.30
C HIS A 57 -5.52 -9.51 -1.07
N VAL A 58 -6.46 -9.56 -2.02
CA VAL A 58 -6.79 -8.45 -2.91
C VAL A 58 -8.04 -7.73 -2.42
N ARG A 59 -7.96 -6.40 -2.34
CA ARG A 59 -9.10 -5.53 -2.06
C ARG A 59 -9.26 -4.51 -3.18
N THR A 60 -10.49 -4.32 -3.65
CA THR A 60 -10.80 -3.32 -4.66
C THR A 60 -11.64 -2.18 -4.09
N ASN A 61 -11.49 -0.99 -4.65
CA ASN A 61 -12.38 0.13 -4.36
C ASN A 61 -12.58 0.95 -5.64
N GLN A 62 -13.83 1.16 -6.02
CA GLN A 62 -14.17 1.95 -7.19
C GLN A 62 -13.99 3.44 -6.90
N SER A 63 -13.58 4.20 -7.91
CA SER A 63 -13.55 5.65 -7.84
C SER A 63 -14.99 6.21 -7.80
N ARG A 64 -15.13 7.46 -7.35
CA ARG A 64 -16.43 8.14 -7.24
C ARG A 64 -17.27 8.07 -8.51
N THR A 65 -16.64 8.14 -9.69
CA THR A 65 -17.35 8.11 -10.98
C THR A 65 -17.42 6.72 -11.60
N GLY A 66 -16.84 5.69 -10.96
CA GLY A 66 -16.81 4.32 -11.45
C GLY A 66 -15.86 4.07 -12.63
N LYS A 67 -15.21 5.12 -13.19
CA LYS A 67 -14.28 4.98 -14.33
C LYS A 67 -13.00 4.23 -13.96
N TYR A 68 -12.56 4.34 -12.70
CA TYR A 68 -11.32 3.77 -12.21
C TYR A 68 -11.58 2.91 -10.98
N GLN A 69 -10.66 2.00 -10.68
CA GLN A 69 -10.62 1.27 -9.43
C GLN A 69 -9.20 1.26 -8.86
N SER A 70 -9.11 1.21 -7.54
CA SER A 70 -7.89 0.82 -6.83
C SER A 70 -7.89 -0.67 -6.59
N VAL A 71 -6.74 -1.31 -6.76
CA VAL A 71 -6.47 -2.68 -6.31
C VAL A 71 -5.37 -2.57 -5.26
N THR A 72 -5.64 -3.04 -4.05
CA THR A 72 -4.65 -3.19 -2.98
C THR A 72 -4.38 -4.68 -2.80
N ILE A 73 -3.12 -5.09 -2.94
CA ILE A 73 -2.66 -6.46 -2.76
C ILE A 73 -1.72 -6.49 -1.57
N THR A 74 -2.06 -7.26 -0.54
CA THR A 74 -1.15 -7.49 0.58
C THR A 74 -0.23 -8.65 0.24
N VAL A 75 1.08 -8.37 0.17
CA VAL A 75 2.11 -9.36 -0.14
C VAL A 75 3.03 -9.58 1.06
N ASN A 76 3.65 -10.76 1.13
CA ASN A 76 4.77 -11.02 2.02
C ASN A 76 6.07 -10.77 1.26
N VAL A 77 6.90 -9.86 1.77
CA VAL A 77 8.18 -9.43 1.19
C VAL A 77 9.30 -9.51 2.22
#